data_AF-A0A2E8SDU9-F1
#
_entry.id   AF-A0A2E8SDU9-F1
#
_cell.length_a   1.000
_cell.length_b   1.000
_cell.length_c   1.000
_cell.angle_alpha   90.00
_cell.angle_beta   90.00
_cell.angle_gamma   90.00
#
_symmetry.space_group_name_H-M   'P 1'
#
loop_
_entity.id
_entity.type
_entity.pdbx_description
1 polymer ?
#
loop_
_entity_poly.entity_id
_entity_poly.type
_entity_poly.pdbx_seq_one_letter_code
_entity_poly.pdbx_strand_id
1 'polypeptide(L)'
;MQKIKITIGDRVYPLSVTEGQEEFLRNSAKQIDQMMKHYEQNYAVQDKQDVLAMCALQLALQLRQEETKSSESSAKIEKKLRAIDTLLSEIT
;
A
#
# COMPACT_ATOMS: atom_id res chain seq x y z
N MET A 1 4.32 19.88 -15.20
CA MET A 1 3.25 19.65 -14.20
C MET A 1 1.92 19.70 -14.91
N GLN A 2 1.17 18.60 -14.89
CA GLN A 2 -0.12 18.49 -15.56
C GLN A 2 -1.24 18.48 -14.53
N LYS A 3 -2.36 19.16 -14.81
CA LYS A 3 -3.54 19.15 -13.94
C LYS A 3 -4.47 18.02 -14.38
N ILE A 4 -4.73 17.08 -13.49
CA ILE A 4 -5.64 15.97 -13.72
C ILE A 4 -6.83 16.06 -12.75
N LYS A 5 -7.95 15.44 -13.13
CA LYS A 5 -9.10 15.26 -12.25
C LYS A 5 -9.16 13.79 -11.86
N ILE A 6 -9.11 13.51 -10.57
CA ILE A 6 -9.25 12.17 -10.01
C ILE A 6 -10.58 12.06 -9.28
N THR A 7 -11.27 10.95 -9.48
CA THR A 7 -12.50 10.63 -8.78
C THR A 7 -12.20 9.62 -7.67
N ILE A 8 -12.66 9.90 -6.45
CA ILE A 8 -12.57 9.01 -5.28
C ILE A 8 -13.97 8.96 -4.66
N GLY A 9 -14.61 7.78 -4.68
CA GLY A 9 -16.05 7.67 -4.38
C GLY A 9 -16.86 8.59 -5.30
N ASP A 10 -17.72 9.46 -4.74
CA ASP A 10 -18.53 10.40 -5.52
C ASP A 10 -17.91 11.80 -5.67
N ARG A 11 -16.64 11.97 -5.27
CA ARG A 11 -15.99 13.29 -5.25
C ARG A 11 -14.88 13.36 -6.29
N VAL A 12 -14.85 14.46 -7.03
CA VAL A 12 -13.82 14.77 -8.02
C VAL A 12 -12.84 15.79 -7.44
N TYR A 13 -11.57 15.41 -7.36
CA TYR A 13 -10.49 16.23 -6.86
C TYR A 13 -9.58 16.65 -8.03
N PRO A 14 -9.35 17.96 -8.23
CA PRO A 14 -8.32 18.42 -9.15
C PRO A 14 -6.94 18.33 -8.48
N LEU A 15 -6.01 17.58 -9.06
CA LEU A 15 -4.63 17.45 -8.59
C LEU A 15 -3.64 17.90 -9.67
N SER A 16 -2.50 18.44 -9.25
CA SER A 16 -1.37 18.69 -10.14
C SER A 16 -0.35 17.56 -9.97
N VAL A 17 -0.04 16.85 -11.05
CA VAL A 17 0.83 15.68 -11.05
C VAL A 17 2.02 15.86 -11.99
N THR A 18 3.09 15.10 -11.72
CA THR A 18 4.27 15.03 -12.58
C THR A 18 4.08 13.96 -13.65
N GLU A 19 4.69 14.15 -14.81
CA GLU A 19 4.68 13.17 -15.90
C GLU A 19 5.30 11.85 -15.41
N GLY A 20 4.54 10.75 -15.52
CA GLY A 20 4.87 9.43 -14.99
C GLY A 20 4.10 9.02 -13.72
N GLN A 21 3.51 9.96 -12.98
CA GLN A 21 2.72 9.64 -11.78
C GLN A 21 1.22 9.51 -12.04
N GLU A 22 0.72 10.03 -13.17
CA GLU A 22 -0.73 10.02 -13.46
C GLU A 22 -1.32 8.61 -13.42
N GLU A 23 -0.71 7.65 -14.10
CA GLU A 23 -1.21 6.28 -14.18
C GLU A 23 -1.25 5.63 -12.79
N PHE A 24 -0.20 5.84 -12.00
CA PHE A 24 -0.10 5.34 -10.64
C PHE A 24 -1.23 5.90 -9.77
N LEU A 25 -1.43 7.23 -9.79
CA LEU A 25 -2.51 7.87 -9.03
C LEU A 25 -3.90 7.41 -9.47
N ARG A 26 -4.14 7.22 -10.78
CA ARG A 26 -5.42 6.69 -11.28
C ARG A 26 -5.67 5.27 -10.81
N ASN A 27 -4.64 4.42 -10.80
CA ASN A 27 -4.75 3.05 -10.33
C ASN A 27 -4.99 2.99 -8.81
N SER A 28 -4.30 3.82 -8.02
CA SER A 28 -4.55 3.93 -6.58
C SER A 28 -5.98 4.41 -6.29
N ALA A 29 -6.48 5.40 -7.02
CA ALA A 29 -7.86 5.89 -6.85
C ALA A 29 -8.90 4.79 -7.14
N LYS A 30 -8.67 3.98 -8.18
CA LYS A 30 -9.52 2.80 -8.48
C LYS A 30 -9.49 1.76 -7.37
N GLN A 31 -8.32 1.48 -6.79
CA GLN A 31 -8.21 0.54 -5.66
C GLN A 31 -8.98 1.03 -4.44
N ILE A 32 -8.88 2.33 -4.11
CA ILE A 32 -9.66 2.92 -3.00
C ILE A 32 -11.16 2.79 -3.26
N ASP A 33 -11.62 3.07 -4.49
CA ASP A 33 -13.04 2.95 -4.86
C ASP A 33 -13.56 1.50 -4.72
N GLN A 34 -12.75 0.52 -5.14
CA GLN A 34 -13.08 -0.90 -4.96
C GLN A 34 -13.15 -1.29 -3.48
N MET A 35 -12.21 -0.80 -2.67
CA MET A 35 -12.18 -1.05 -1.24
C MET A 35 -13.39 -0.42 -0.53
N MET A 36 -13.74 0.82 -0.89
CA MET A 36 -14.94 1.48 -0.39
C MET A 36 -16.19 0.67 -0.70
N LYS A 37 -16.39 0.24 -1.96
CA LYS A 37 -17.52 -0.59 -2.38
C LYS A 37 -17.61 -1.89 -1.59
N HIS A 38 -16.47 -2.53 -1.34
CA HIS A 38 -16.41 -3.75 -0.52
C HIS A 38 -16.92 -3.51 0.90
N TYR A 39 -16.53 -2.40 1.54
CA TYR A 39 -16.99 -2.08 2.88
C TYR A 39 -18.45 -1.60 2.93
N GLU A 40 -18.90 -0.81 1.94
CA GLU A 40 -20.30 -0.41 1.80
C GLU A 40 -21.22 -1.63 1.68
N GLN A 41 -20.84 -2.62 0.87
CA GLN A 41 -21.60 -3.86 0.68
C GLN A 41 -21.61 -4.76 1.92
N ASN A 42 -20.48 -4.90 2.61
CA ASN A 42 -20.34 -5.86 3.71
C ASN A 42 -20.76 -5.32 5.08
N TYR A 43 -20.71 -4.01 5.29
CA TYR A 43 -20.93 -3.42 6.62
C TYR A 43 -22.11 -2.45 6.68
N ALA A 44 -22.87 -2.27 5.58
CA ALA A 44 -24.03 -1.38 5.49
C ALA A 44 -23.77 0.04 6.05
N VAL A 45 -22.51 0.48 6.02
CA VAL A 45 -22.10 1.79 6.54
C VAL A 45 -22.61 2.85 5.59
N GLN A 46 -23.57 3.65 6.06
CA GLN A 46 -24.18 4.70 5.26
C GLN A 46 -23.30 5.95 5.13
N ASP A 47 -22.37 6.19 6.06
CA ASP A 47 -21.48 7.34 5.99
C ASP A 47 -20.21 7.03 5.19
N LYS A 48 -20.09 7.69 4.03
CA LYS A 48 -18.96 7.56 3.12
C LYS A 48 -17.64 8.03 3.74
N GLN A 49 -17.69 8.90 4.75
CA GLN A 49 -16.50 9.35 5.47
C GLN A 49 -15.97 8.24 6.38
N ASP A 50 -16.85 7.51 7.07
CA ASP A 50 -16.47 6.41 7.95
C ASP A 50 -15.92 5.22 7.16
N VAL A 51 -16.52 4.91 6.00
CA VAL A 51 -15.98 3.91 5.08
C VAL A 51 -14.58 4.28 4.61
N LEU A 52 -14.33 5.56 4.32
CA LEU A 52 -13.01 6.04 3.91
C LEU A 52 -12.00 5.96 5.06
N ALA A 53 -12.42 6.21 6.29
CA ALA A 53 -11.59 6.03 7.49
C ALA A 53 -11.23 4.55 7.71
N MET A 54 -12.16 3.61 7.50
CA MET A 54 -11.87 2.17 7.53
C MET A 54 -10.86 1.76 6.46
N CYS A 55 -11.01 2.29 5.24
CA CYS A 55 -10.04 2.06 4.16
C CYS A 55 -8.64 2.58 4.53
N ALA A 56 -8.55 3.77 5.12
CA ALA A 56 -7.29 4.36 5.55
C ALA A 56 -6.61 3.52 6.65
N LEU A 57 -7.38 3.01 7.62
CA LEU A 57 -6.87 2.13 8.66
C LEU A 57 -6.32 0.82 8.08
N GLN A 58 -7.07 0.20 7.15
CA GLN A 58 -6.65 -1.03 6.51
C GLN A 58 -5.34 -0.85 5.72
N LEU A 59 -5.23 0.23 4.95
CA LEU A 59 -4.01 0.56 4.22
C LEU A 59 -2.81 0.80 5.15
N ALA A 60 -3.02 1.51 6.27
CA ALA A 60 -1.98 1.72 7.26
C ALA A 60 -1.52 0.40 7.92
N LEU A 61 -2.46 -0.53 8.17
CA LEU A 61 -2.13 -1.85 8.69
C LEU A 61 -1.34 -2.68 7.66
N GLN A 62 -1.75 -2.66 6.39
CA GLN A 62 -1.02 -3.34 5.30
C GLN A 62 0.40 -2.81 5.15
N LEU A 63 0.59 -1.49 5.19
CA LEU A 63 1.91 -0.86 5.14
C LEU A 63 2.80 -1.33 6.29
N ARG A 64 2.29 -1.32 7.53
CA ARG A 64 3.02 -1.81 8.71
C ARG A 64 3.38 -3.29 8.61
N GLN A 65 2.50 -4.11 8.04
CA GLN A 65 2.77 -5.53 7.82
C GLN A 65 3.87 -5.74 6.77
N GLU A 66 3.90 -4.94 5.69
CA GLU A 66 4.96 -5.01 4.69
C GLU A 66 6.32 -4.57 5.25
N GLU A 67 6.37 -3.50 6.04
CA GLU A 67 7.58 -3.06 6.74
C GLU A 67 8.14 -4.16 7.65
N THR A 68 7.26 -4.81 8.41
CA THR A 68 7.62 -5.92 9.30
C THR A 68 8.15 -7.12 8.50
N LYS A 69 7.46 -7.51 7.42
CA LYS A 69 7.91 -8.60 6.53
C LYS A 69 9.25 -8.31 5.88
N SER A 70 9.50 -7.07 5.47
CA SER A 70 10.77 -6.65 4.87
C SER A 70 11.91 -6.78 5.88
N SER A 71 11.70 -6.33 7.12
CA SER A 71 12.66 -6.49 8.22
C SER A 71 12.96 -7.96 8.52
N GLU A 72 11.93 -8.82 8.59
CA GLU A 72 12.11 -10.25 8.82
C GLU A 72 12.85 -10.95 7.67
N SER A 73 12.58 -10.54 6.43
CA SER A 73 13.25 -11.07 5.24
C SER A 73 14.74 -10.71 5.25
N SER A 74 15.08 -9.45 5.53
CA SER A 74 16.47 -8.99 5.68
C SER A 74 17.21 -9.74 6.78
N ALA A 75 16.60 -9.93 7.95
CA ALA A 75 17.19 -10.70 9.04
C ALA A 75 17.43 -12.18 8.67
N LYS A 76 16.52 -12.80 7.89
CA LYS A 76 16.72 -14.16 7.35
C LYS A 76 17.87 -14.21 6.35
N ILE A 77 18.00 -13.21 5.48
CA ILE A 77 19.08 -13.12 4.50
C ILE A 77 20.42 -12.96 5.22
N GLU A 78 20.52 -12.08 6.22
CA GLU A 78 21.73 -11.93 7.04
C GLU A 78 22.12 -13.23 7.75
N LYS A 79 21.16 -13.93 8.36
CA LYS A 79 21.43 -15.23 9.00
C LYS A 79 21.99 -16.25 8.02
N LYS A 80 21.42 -16.34 6.82
CA LYS A 80 21.92 -17.24 5.76
C LYS A 80 23.30 -16.84 5.30
N LEU A 81 23.56 -15.54 5.12
CA LEU A 81 24.86 -15.04 4.70
C LEU A 81 25.95 -15.35 5.75
N ARG A 82 25.66 -15.12 7.04
CA ARG A 82 26.57 -15.48 8.14
C ARG A 82 26.81 -16.99 8.23
N ALA A 83 25.79 -17.82 7.98
CA ALA A 83 25.96 -19.27 7.96
C ALA A 83 26.91 -19.70 6.84
N ILE A 84 26.80 -19.10 5.65
CA ILE A 84 27.72 -19.36 4.53
C ILE A 84 29.14 -18.89 4.87
N ASP A 85 29.28 -17.70 5.46
CA ASP A 85 30.56 -17.14 5.89
C ASP A 85 31.27 -18.02 6.93
N THR A 86 30.51 -18.57 7.88
CA THR A 86 31.03 -19.50 8.89
C THR A 86 31.50 -20.81 8.24
N LEU A 87 30.72 -21.38 7.32
CA LEU A 87 31.10 -22.59 6.60
C LEU A 87 32.37 -22.40 5.76
N LEU A 88 32.54 -21.24 5.13
CA LEU A 88 33.75 -20.91 4.37
C LEU A 88 34.97 -20.73 5.29
N SER A 89 34.77 -20.12 6.45
CA SER A 89 35.81 -19.95 7.47
C SER A 89 36.24 -21.27 8.13
N GLU A 90 35.39 -22.29 8.11
CA GLU A 90 35.73 -23.64 8.60
C GLU A 90 36.49 -24.48 7.55
N ILE A 91 36.44 -24.09 6.28
CA ILE A 91 37.09 -24.79 5.15
C ILE A 91 38.46 -24.18 4.81
N THR A 92 38.75 -22.96 5.28
CA THR A 92 40.03 -22.25 5.10
C THR A 92 40.87 -22.28 6.37
#